data_AF-A0A0C2H7J6-F1
#
_entry.id   AF-A0A0C2H7J6-F1
#
_cell.length_a   1.000
_cell.length_b   1.000
_cell.length_c   1.000
_cell.angle_alpha   90.00
_cell.angle_beta   90.00
_cell.angle_gamma   90.00
#
_symmetry.space_group_name_H-M   'P 1'
#
loop_
_entity.id
_entity.type
_entity.pdbx_description
1 polymer ?
#
loop_
_entity_poly.entity_id
_entity_poly.type
_entity_poly.pdbx_seq_one_letter_code
_entity_poly.pdbx_strand_id
1 'polypeptide(L)'
;LVEAQDQPQWAPLLLWLNGGPGCSSLGGLFTENGPFHPSGDGMSLVENVHSWNKAANVLYLESPRDIGYSYRDSYTYGQDNFYNDDKVN
;
A
#
# COMPACT_ATOMS: atom_id res chain seq x y z
N LEU A 1 -5.24 -0.04 -4.14
CA LEU A 1 -5.00 -0.46 -5.54
C LEU A 1 -5.04 0.77 -6.41
N VAL A 2 -4.06 0.94 -7.29
CA VAL A 2 -4.08 1.93 -8.36
C VAL A 2 -3.99 1.17 -9.67
N GLU A 3 -5.02 1.26 -10.51
CA GLU A 3 -5.03 0.58 -11.81
C GLU A 3 -4.00 1.18 -12.77
N ALA A 4 -3.59 0.37 -13.75
CA ALA A 4 -2.69 0.83 -14.79
C ALA A 4 -3.33 1.98 -15.60
N GLN A 5 -2.55 2.98 -15.98
CA GLN A 5 -3.04 4.13 -16.76
C GLN A 5 -3.45 3.73 -18.19
N ASP A 6 -2.88 2.66 -18.73
CA ASP A 6 -3.22 2.12 -20.03
C ASP A 6 -3.57 0.63 -19.90
N GLN A 7 -4.70 0.24 -20.50
CA GLN A 7 -5.20 -1.14 -20.58
C GLN A 7 -5.11 -1.93 -19.25
N PRO A 8 -5.73 -1.48 -18.14
CA PRO A 8 -5.59 -2.10 -16.82
C PRO A 8 -6.00 -3.58 -16.79
N GLN A 9 -6.92 -4.01 -17.64
CA GLN A 9 -7.32 -5.41 -17.76
C GLN A 9 -6.23 -6.34 -18.32
N TRP A 10 -5.24 -5.79 -19.03
CA TRP A 10 -4.13 -6.54 -19.64
C TRP A 10 -2.78 -6.28 -18.96
N ALA A 11 -2.70 -5.19 -18.18
CA ALA A 11 -1.50 -4.85 -17.44
C ALA A 11 -1.23 -5.84 -16.27
N PRO A 12 0.04 -6.10 -15.93
CA PRO A 12 0.38 -6.98 -14.82
C PRO A 12 -0.09 -6.42 -13.48
N LEU A 13 -0.32 -7.30 -12.50
CA LEU A 13 -0.52 -6.93 -11.10
C LEU A 13 0.82 -6.91 -10.37
N LEU A 14 1.14 -5.78 -9.75
CA LEU A 14 2.34 -5.57 -8.95
C LEU A 14 1.94 -5.32 -7.49
N LEU A 15 2.44 -6.14 -6.58
CA LEU A 15 2.31 -5.93 -5.14
C LEU A 15 3.47 -5.06 -4.64
N TRP A 16 3.15 -3.99 -3.92
CA TRP A 16 4.11 -3.11 -3.27
C TRP A 16 3.98 -3.17 -1.75
N LEU A 17 5.09 -3.44 -1.08
CA LEU A 17 5.21 -3.49 0.37
C LEU A 17 6.37 -2.61 0.80
N ASN A 18 6.08 -1.59 1.63
CA ASN A 18 7.13 -0.92 2.38
C ASN A 18 7.62 -1.82 3.52
N GLY A 19 8.91 -1.66 3.84
CA GLY A 19 9.59 -2.45 4.87
C GLY A 19 9.43 -1.88 6.28
N GLY A 20 10.49 -1.99 7.08
CA GLY A 20 10.51 -1.59 8.48
C GLY A 20 11.17 -2.67 9.33
N PRO A 21 10.50 -3.19 10.36
CA PRO A 21 9.07 -3.55 10.35
C PRO A 21 8.11 -2.43 10.79
N GLY A 22 6.97 -2.32 10.09
CA GLY A 22 5.84 -1.49 10.51
C GLY A 22 5.68 -0.14 9.79
N CYS A 23 6.37 0.11 8.68
CA CYS A 23 6.10 1.31 7.87
C CYS A 23 4.90 1.07 6.95
N SER A 24 4.06 2.10 6.80
CA SER A 24 2.91 2.04 5.88
C SER A 24 3.35 2.03 4.42
N SER A 25 2.73 1.14 3.63
CA SER A 25 2.88 1.13 2.17
C SER A 25 2.23 2.33 1.47
N LEU A 26 1.38 3.10 2.17
CA LEU A 26 0.91 4.39 1.67
C LEU A 26 2.02 5.43 1.62
N GLY A 27 3.11 5.23 2.38
CA GLY A 27 4.35 5.98 2.17
C GLY A 27 4.84 5.81 0.73
N GLY A 28 5.01 4.58 0.25
CA GLY A 28 5.41 4.33 -1.13
C GLY A 28 4.44 4.90 -2.17
N LEU A 29 3.13 4.79 -1.91
CA LEU A 29 2.10 5.39 -2.75
C LEU A 29 2.28 6.91 -2.89
N PHE A 30 2.48 7.62 -1.79
CA PHE A 30 2.46 9.08 -1.79
C PHE A 30 3.82 9.74 -1.95
N THR A 31 4.92 9.03 -1.69
CA THR A 31 6.27 9.64 -1.66
C THR A 31 7.30 8.94 -2.53
N GLU A 32 6.98 7.79 -3.12
CA GLU A 32 7.93 7.02 -3.93
C GLU A 32 7.42 6.86 -5.37
N ASN A 33 6.56 5.87 -5.65
CA ASN A 33 6.27 5.43 -7.00
C ASN A 33 4.78 5.40 -7.36
N GLY A 34 3.91 5.93 -6.51
CA GLY A 34 2.51 6.11 -6.85
C GLY A 34 2.25 7.28 -7.80
N PRO A 35 1.01 7.41 -8.28
CA PRO A 35 0.62 8.36 -9.33
C PRO A 35 0.68 9.82 -8.90
N PHE A 36 0.64 10.09 -7.60
CA PHE A 36 0.54 11.44 -7.06
C PHE A 36 1.36 11.61 -5.80
N HIS A 37 2.02 12.76 -5.69
CA HIS A 37 2.71 13.19 -4.48
C HIS A 37 1.94 14.34 -3.80
N PRO A 38 1.87 14.38 -2.47
CA PRO A 38 1.42 15.57 -1.75
C PRO A 38 2.28 16.77 -2.14
N SER A 39 1.64 17.89 -2.47
CA SER A 39 2.35 19.16 -2.59
C SER A 39 2.74 19.67 -1.20
N GLY A 40 3.64 20.66 -1.16
CA GLY A 40 4.08 21.28 0.10
C GLY A 40 2.98 22.05 0.86
N ASP A 41 1.79 22.25 0.27
CA ASP A 41 0.66 22.92 0.90
C ASP A 41 -0.18 21.97 1.80
N GLY A 42 0.06 20.66 1.74
CA GLY A 42 -0.64 19.65 2.53
C GLY A 42 -2.11 19.40 2.13
N MET A 43 -2.58 20.00 1.04
CA MET A 43 -3.96 19.93 0.55
C MET A 43 -4.06 19.44 -0.90
N SER A 44 -3.03 19.68 -1.71
CA SER A 44 -3.02 19.36 -3.14
C SER A 44 -2.14 18.16 -3.45
N LEU A 45 -2.39 17.55 -4.60
CA LEU A 45 -1.60 16.46 -5.16
C LEU A 45 -0.98 16.88 -6.50
N VAL A 46 0.27 16.50 -6.75
CA VAL A 46 0.96 16.69 -8.03
C VAL A 46 1.23 15.35 -8.70
N GLU A 47 1.07 15.28 -10.02
CA GLU A 47 1.31 14.05 -10.78
C GLU A 47 2.77 13.62 -10.69
N ASN A 48 2.99 12.33 -10.42
CA ASN A 48 4.27 11.66 -10.65
C ASN A 48 4.32 11.13 -12.08
N VAL A 49 5.05 11.83 -12.95
CA VAL A 49 5.23 11.42 -14.35
C VAL A 49 5.99 10.10 -14.51
N HIS A 50 6.65 9.61 -13.45
CA HIS A 50 7.37 8.33 -13.37
C HIS A 50 6.66 7.25 -12.55
N SER A 51 5.35 7.44 -12.29
CA SER A 51 4.56 6.47 -11.52
C SER A 51 4.62 5.06 -12.12
N TRP A 52 4.73 4.06 -11.23
CA TRP A 52 4.74 2.66 -11.64
C TRP A 52 3.39 2.21 -12.19
N ASN A 53 2.30 2.91 -11.87
CA ASN A 53 1.00 2.61 -12.47
C ASN A 53 0.92 2.98 -13.96
N LYS A 54 1.97 3.58 -14.55
CA LYS A 54 2.07 3.71 -16.01
C LYS A 54 2.32 2.36 -16.72
N ALA A 55 2.75 1.33 -15.99
CA ALA A 55 3.08 0.02 -16.55
C ALA A 55 2.37 -1.17 -15.89
N ALA A 56 1.68 -0.97 -14.75
CA ALA A 56 1.08 -2.06 -13.98
C ALA A 56 -0.13 -1.59 -13.14
N ASN A 57 -0.98 -2.53 -12.76
CA ASN A 57 -1.90 -2.35 -11.64
C ASN A 57 -1.10 -2.50 -10.35
N VAL A 58 -0.99 -1.46 -9.54
CA VAL A 58 -0.15 -1.48 -8.32
C VAL A 58 -1.01 -1.59 -7.07
N LEU A 59 -0.85 -2.68 -6.33
CA LEU A 59 -1.47 -2.91 -5.03
C LEU A 59 -0.50 -2.52 -3.92
N TYR A 60 -0.74 -1.35 -3.32
CA TYR A 60 -0.11 -0.94 -2.06
C TYR A 60 -0.88 -1.57 -0.91
N LEU A 61 -0.21 -2.37 -0.09
CA LEU A 61 -0.83 -3.07 1.02
C LEU A 61 -0.15 -2.68 2.33
N GLU A 62 -0.91 -2.15 3.28
CA GLU A 62 -0.42 -1.88 4.63
C GLU A 62 -0.36 -3.19 5.43
N SER A 63 0.86 -3.59 5.81
CA SER A 63 1.12 -4.88 6.45
C SER A 63 2.28 -4.74 7.44
N PRO A 64 2.27 -5.47 8.57
CA PRO A 64 1.20 -6.37 9.04
C PRO A 64 -0.01 -5.60 9.61
N ARG A 65 -0.86 -6.30 10.37
CA ARG A 65 -1.92 -5.67 11.19
C ARG A 65 -1.37 -4.52 12.03
N ASP A 66 -2.23 -3.55 12.32
CA ASP A 66 -1.96 -2.37 13.13
C ASP A 66 -0.97 -1.37 12.50
N ILE A 67 -0.67 -1.53 11.19
CA ILE A 67 0.12 -0.57 10.40
C ILE A 67 -0.81 0.33 9.59
N GLY A 68 -0.70 1.64 9.81
CA GLY A 68 -1.52 2.65 9.13
C GLY A 68 -3.00 2.44 9.41
N TYR A 69 -3.79 2.14 8.38
CA TYR A 69 -5.23 1.87 8.51
C TYR A 69 -5.56 0.38 8.61
N SER A 70 -4.60 -0.53 8.45
CA SER A 70 -4.81 -1.96 8.69
C SER A 70 -5.07 -2.22 10.18
N TYR A 71 -6.17 -2.91 10.49
CA TYR A 71 -6.55 -3.24 11.86
C TYR A 71 -7.05 -4.68 11.96
N ARG A 72 -7.11 -5.19 13.18
CA ARG A 72 -7.77 -6.46 13.52
C ARG A 72 -8.92 -6.21 14.47
N ASP A 73 -9.93 -7.07 14.40
CA ASP A 73 -10.95 -7.13 15.45
C ASP A 73 -10.37 -7.83 16.69
N SER A 74 -10.19 -7.04 17.75
CA SER A 74 -9.69 -7.51 19.05
C SER A 74 -10.63 -8.49 19.75
N TYR A 75 -11.93 -8.48 19.43
CA TYR A 75 -12.90 -9.39 20.03
C TYR A 75 -12.77 -10.80 19.47
N THR A 76 -12.44 -10.91 18.18
CA THR A 76 -12.43 -12.18 17.45
C THR A 76 -11.09 -12.93 17.55
N TYR A 77 -9.95 -12.22 17.64
CA TYR A 77 -8.62 -12.84 17.47
C TYR A 77 -7.73 -12.92 18.73
N GLY A 78 -8.22 -12.49 19.89
CA GLY A 78 -7.47 -12.54 21.15
C GLY A 78 -6.15 -11.74 21.14
N GLN A 79 -5.36 -11.88 22.21
CA GLN A 79 -4.07 -11.21 22.38
C GLN A 79 -2.95 -11.98 21.66
N ASP A 80 -3.08 -12.19 20.34
CA ASP A 80 -1.94 -12.65 19.56
C ASP A 80 -0.99 -11.48 19.32
N ASN A 81 0.22 -11.60 19.85
CA ASN A 81 1.26 -10.58 19.77
C ASN A 81 2.40 -10.99 18.82
N PHE A 82 2.28 -12.13 18.15
CA PHE A 82 3.27 -12.58 17.17
C PHE A 82 2.87 -12.13 15.77
N TYR A 83 3.86 -11.65 15.02
CA TYR A 83 3.72 -11.27 13.62
C TYR A 83 4.25 -12.42 12.75
N ASN A 84 3.55 -13.56 12.76
CA ASN A 84 3.88 -14.76 12.01
C ASN A 84 2.67 -15.27 11.20
N ASP A 85 2.93 -16.15 10.24
CA ASP A 85 1.95 -16.83 9.39
C ASP A 85 1.50 -18.19 9.98
N ASP A 86 1.98 -18.54 11.16
CA ASP A 86 1.64 -19.78 11.89
C ASP A 86 0.14 -19.88 12.27
N LYS A 87 -0.63 -18.82 12.06
CA LYS A 87 -2.08 -18.77 12.32
C LYS A 87 -2.86 -19.13 11.06
N VAL A 88 -3.05 -20.42 10.84
CA VAL A 88 -3.93 -20.99 9.81
C VAL A 88 -5.20 -21.54 10.46
N ASN A 89 -6.24 -20.71 10.61
CA ASN A 89 -7.59 -21.16 10.99
C ASN A 89 -8.65 -20.31 10.31
#